data_AF-A0A832ZUL7-F1
#
_entry.id   AF-A0A832ZUL7-F1
#
_cell.length_a   1.000
_cell.length_b   1.000
_cell.length_c   1.000
_cell.angle_alpha   90.00
_cell.angle_beta   90.00
_cell.angle_gamma   90.00
#
_symmetry.space_group_name_H-M   'P 1'
#
loop_
_entity.id
_entity.type
_entity.pdbx_description
1 polymer ?
#
loop_
_entity_poly.entity_id
_entity_poly.type
_entity_poly.pdbx_seq_one_letter_code
_entity_poly.pdbx_strand_id
1 'polypeptide(L)'
;MVTVHEIPPQMRPTLLECMNKLKEIIILFRKFLDTEDYSYVEEAYRLNQEVKSNPEFLKFMSGYADLDNNIQAMYNMVKERGGDVDSLTHGKLSNQAVYIITRANIIYTGLEFRMKRMRKG
;
A
#
# COMPACT_ATOMS: atom_id res chain seq x y z
N MET A 1 -5.45 -19.76 -19.96
CA MET A 1 -5.47 -19.93 -18.49
C MET A 1 -4.02 -20.03 -18.05
N VAL A 2 -3.46 -18.97 -17.47
CA VAL A 2 -2.08 -19.00 -16.97
C VAL A 2 -2.10 -19.80 -15.68
N THR A 3 -1.52 -20.99 -15.72
CA THR A 3 -1.27 -21.83 -14.54
C THR A 3 -0.42 -21.04 -13.54
N VAL A 4 -0.58 -21.35 -12.26
CA VAL A 4 0.23 -20.80 -11.16
C VAL A 4 1.68 -21.21 -11.39
N HIS A 5 2.39 -20.49 -12.27
CA HIS A 5 3.81 -20.63 -12.42
C HIS A 5 4.42 -20.23 -11.08
N GLU A 6 5.10 -21.19 -10.48
CA GLU A 6 5.91 -20.98 -9.28
C GLU A 6 6.77 -19.74 -9.50
N ILE A 7 6.63 -18.77 -8.61
CA ILE A 7 7.47 -17.58 -8.64
C ILE A 7 8.91 -18.08 -8.49
N PRO A 8 9.81 -17.81 -9.45
CA PRO A 8 11.14 -18.37 -9.41
C PRO A 8 11.90 -17.90 -8.16
N PRO A 9 12.76 -18.73 -7.54
CA PRO A 9 13.51 -18.35 -6.34
C PRO A 9 14.28 -17.04 -6.46
N GLN A 10 14.77 -16.71 -7.67
CA GLN A 10 15.47 -15.46 -7.96
C GLN A 10 14.62 -14.19 -7.80
N MET A 11 13.28 -14.29 -7.80
CA MET A 11 12.38 -13.15 -7.58
C MET A 11 12.17 -12.85 -6.08
N ARG A 12 12.76 -13.66 -5.19
CA ARG A 12 12.64 -13.50 -3.74
C ARG A 12 13.06 -12.12 -3.22
N PRO A 13 14.18 -11.50 -3.67
CA PRO A 13 14.56 -10.15 -3.25
C PRO A 13 13.49 -9.13 -3.63
N THR A 14 12.96 -9.20 -4.86
CA THR A 14 11.90 -8.31 -5.35
C THR A 14 10.62 -8.43 -4.54
N LEU A 15 10.17 -9.65 -4.22
CA LEU A 15 8.99 -9.85 -3.37
C LEU A 15 9.21 -9.28 -1.96
N LEU A 16 10.41 -9.47 -1.38
CA LEU A 16 10.72 -8.94 -0.06
C LEU A 16 10.69 -7.41 -0.06
N GLU A 17 11.20 -6.79 -1.12
CA GLU A 17 11.14 -5.35 -1.34
C GLU A 17 9.69 -4.86 -1.45
N CYS A 18 8.83 -5.52 -2.24
CA CYS A 18 7.39 -5.21 -2.30
C CYS A 18 6.74 -5.28 -0.91
N MET A 19 7.03 -6.33 -0.15
CA MET A 19 6.49 -6.52 1.20
C MET A 19 6.93 -5.40 2.14
N ASN A 20 8.18 -4.96 2.05
CA ASN A 20 8.69 -3.84 2.86
C ASN A 20 7.99 -2.53 2.49
N LYS A 21 7.82 -2.23 1.20
CA LYS A 21 7.08 -1.03 0.74
C LYS A 21 5.63 -1.03 1.22
N LEU A 22 4.93 -2.16 1.16
CA LEU A 22 3.57 -2.28 1.70
C LEU A 22 3.53 -2.07 3.23
N LYS A 23 4.50 -2.62 3.95
CA LYS A 23 4.62 -2.45 5.40
C LYS A 23 4.86 -0.98 5.76
N GLU A 24 5.69 -0.29 5.00
CA GLU A 24 5.97 1.14 5.18
C GLU A 24 4.73 2.00 4.91
N ILE A 25 3.98 1.73 3.84
CA ILE A 25 2.66 2.36 3.59
C ILE A 25 1.73 2.16 4.80
N ILE A 26 1.64 0.95 5.35
CA ILE A 26 0.82 0.66 6.54
C ILE A 26 1.27 1.49 7.75
N ILE A 27 2.58 1.60 7.98
CA ILE A 27 3.14 2.37 9.09
C ILE A 27 2.80 3.86 8.94
N LEU A 28 2.93 4.41 7.75
CA LEU A 28 2.62 5.82 7.49
C LEU A 28 1.14 6.14 7.78
N PHE A 29 0.21 5.30 7.32
CA PHE A 29 -1.21 5.50 7.63
C PHE A 29 -1.55 5.28 9.11
N ARG A 30 -0.83 4.41 9.83
CA ARG A 30 -0.99 4.30 11.28
C ARG A 30 -0.52 5.56 12.00
N LYS A 31 0.65 6.08 11.62
CA LYS A 31 1.14 7.35 12.17
C LYS A 31 0.18 8.50 11.89
N PHE A 32 -0.38 8.59 10.69
CA PHE A 32 -1.45 9.54 10.37
C PHE A 32 -2.63 9.41 11.33
N LEU A 33 -3.12 8.20 11.59
CA LEU A 33 -4.23 7.98 12.52
C LEU A 33 -3.88 8.33 13.98
N ASP A 34 -2.63 8.14 14.38
CA ASP A 34 -2.17 8.38 15.75
C ASP A 34 -1.89 9.86 16.03
N THR A 35 -1.40 10.61 15.03
CA THR A 35 -0.92 12.00 15.21
C THR A 35 -1.74 13.05 14.47
N GLU A 36 -2.66 12.63 13.60
CA GLU A 36 -3.42 13.49 12.69
C GLU A 36 -2.53 14.32 11.74
N ASP A 37 -1.26 13.93 11.58
CA ASP A 37 -0.29 14.63 10.73
C ASP A 37 -0.44 14.19 9.27
N TYR A 38 -0.95 15.11 8.45
CA TYR A 38 -1.20 14.89 7.03
C TYR A 38 0.07 14.69 6.19
N SER A 39 1.26 15.06 6.71
CA SER A 39 2.53 14.80 6.00
C SER A 39 2.78 13.31 5.78
N TYR A 40 2.25 12.44 6.65
CA TYR A 40 2.33 10.99 6.47
C TYR A 40 1.48 10.48 5.30
N VAL A 41 0.37 11.17 4.98
CA VAL A 41 -0.44 10.85 3.79
C VAL A 41 0.33 11.22 2.52
N GLU A 42 1.00 12.36 2.50
CA GLU A 42 1.86 12.77 1.38
C GLU A 42 3.05 11.83 1.18
N GLU A 43 3.69 11.41 2.27
CA GLU A 43 4.78 10.45 2.23
C GLU A 43 4.30 9.09 1.72
N ALA A 44 3.15 8.60 2.20
CA ALA A 44 2.57 7.35 1.72
C ALA A 44 2.20 7.42 0.23
N TYR A 45 1.72 8.58 -0.22
CA TYR A 45 1.45 8.83 -1.63
C TYR A 45 2.73 8.75 -2.47
N ARG A 46 3.81 9.43 -2.07
CA ARG A 46 5.11 9.37 -2.78
C ARG A 46 5.61 7.94 -2.88
N LEU A 47 5.57 7.21 -1.76
CA LEU A 47 5.97 5.80 -1.71
C LEU A 47 5.13 4.93 -2.64
N ASN A 48 3.81 5.16 -2.69
CA ASN A 48 2.92 4.46 -3.60
C ASN A 48 3.23 4.78 -5.08
N GLN A 49 3.67 6.00 -5.41
CA GLN A 49 4.14 6.31 -6.77
C GLN A 49 5.42 5.56 -7.14
N GLU A 50 6.36 5.35 -6.20
CA GLU A 50 7.53 4.49 -6.41
C GLU A 50 7.13 3.04 -6.66
N VAL A 51 6.12 2.54 -5.93
CA VAL A 51 5.59 1.19 -6.14
C VAL A 51 4.93 1.07 -7.52
N LYS A 52 4.12 2.06 -7.91
CA LYS A 52 3.42 2.10 -9.18
C LYS A 52 4.36 2.15 -10.39
N SER A 53 5.50 2.84 -10.24
CA SER A 53 6.48 3.00 -11.32
C SER A 53 7.35 1.75 -11.54
N ASN A 54 7.21 0.71 -10.71
CA ASN A 54 7.93 -0.55 -10.84
C ASN A 54 7.01 -1.69 -11.36
N PRO A 55 7.03 -2.01 -12.65
CA PRO A 55 6.16 -3.05 -13.22
C PRO A 55 6.37 -4.44 -12.62
N GLU A 56 7.59 -4.77 -12.17
CA GLU A 56 7.86 -6.07 -11.54
C GLU A 56 7.10 -6.23 -10.23
N PHE A 57 6.94 -5.14 -9.46
CA PHE A 57 6.16 -5.19 -8.23
C PHE A 57 4.69 -5.48 -8.52
N LEU A 58 4.14 -4.82 -9.54
CA LEU A 58 2.72 -4.94 -9.89
C LEU A 58 2.34 -6.36 -10.33
N LYS A 59 3.27 -7.14 -10.90
CA LYS A 59 3.05 -8.56 -11.22
C LYS A 59 2.69 -9.39 -10.00
N PHE A 60 3.13 -8.99 -8.80
CA PHE A 60 2.91 -9.73 -7.56
C PHE A 60 1.67 -9.28 -6.79
N MET A 61 1.25 -8.02 -6.96
CA MET A 61 0.23 -7.38 -6.14
C MET A 61 -1.16 -7.40 -6.81
N SER A 62 -1.79 -8.57 -6.82
CA SER A 62 -3.21 -8.66 -7.20
C SER A 62 -4.05 -7.76 -6.30
N GLY A 63 -4.89 -6.91 -6.89
CA GLY A 63 -5.70 -5.93 -6.17
C GLY A 63 -5.00 -4.58 -5.89
N TYR A 64 -3.78 -4.36 -6.39
CA TYR A 64 -3.06 -3.09 -6.20
C TYR A 64 -3.82 -1.86 -6.72
N ALA A 65 -4.54 -1.98 -7.84
CA ALA A 65 -5.27 -0.86 -8.43
C ALA A 65 -6.26 -0.21 -7.44
N ASP A 66 -6.92 -1.01 -6.61
CA ASP A 66 -7.80 -0.48 -5.58
C ASP A 66 -7.01 0.27 -4.49
N LEU A 67 -5.89 -0.30 -4.01
CA LEU A 67 -5.01 0.38 -3.07
C LEU A 67 -4.52 1.73 -3.61
N ASP A 68 -4.03 1.76 -4.86
CA ASP A 68 -3.54 2.95 -5.56
C ASP A 68 -4.63 4.03 -5.64
N ASN A 69 -5.84 3.67 -6.09
CA ASN A 69 -6.96 4.60 -6.20
C ASN A 69 -7.33 5.21 -4.84
N ASN A 70 -7.31 4.40 -3.78
CA ASN A 70 -7.68 4.86 -2.44
C ASN A 70 -6.61 5.80 -1.84
N ILE A 71 -5.32 5.52 -2.06
CA ILE A 71 -4.21 6.41 -1.65
C ILE A 71 -4.24 7.71 -2.45
N GLN A 72 -4.45 7.65 -3.77
CA GLN A 72 -4.56 8.82 -4.64
C GLN A 72 -5.73 9.72 -4.22
N ALA A 73 -6.91 9.13 -3.99
CA ALA A 73 -8.09 9.88 -3.57
C ALA A 73 -7.84 10.60 -2.23
N MET A 74 -7.23 9.90 -1.27
CA MET A 74 -6.92 10.47 0.04
C MET A 74 -5.93 11.63 -0.07
N TYR A 75 -4.85 11.47 -0.84
CA TYR A 75 -3.88 12.53 -1.09
C TYR A 75 -4.51 13.76 -1.77
N ASN A 76 -5.35 13.54 -2.79
CA ASN A 76 -6.01 14.65 -3.49
C ASN A 76 -6.90 15.45 -2.54
N MET A 77 -7.66 14.78 -1.66
CA MET A 77 -8.50 15.47 -0.65
C MET A 77 -7.67 16.31 0.32
N VAL A 78 -6.52 15.79 0.78
CA VAL A 78 -5.61 16.54 1.66
C VAL A 78 -5.04 17.77 0.94
N LYS A 79 -4.60 17.58 -0.31
CA LYS A 79 -3.99 18.65 -1.11
C LYS A 79 -4.98 19.76 -1.47
N GLU A 80 -6.20 19.40 -1.88
CA GLU A 80 -7.26 20.36 -2.24
C GLU A 80 -7.67 21.26 -1.08
N ARG A 81 -7.55 20.76 0.17
CA ARG A 81 -7.88 21.50 1.39
C ARG A 81 -6.70 22.30 1.97
N GLY A 82 -5.50 22.19 1.38
CA GLY A 82 -4.33 22.94 1.83
C GLY A 82 -3.92 22.67 3.29
N GLY A 83 -4.26 21.49 3.83
CA GLY A 83 -4.04 21.15 5.23
C GLY A 83 -5.09 21.67 6.23
N ASP A 84 -6.03 22.52 5.79
CA ASP A 84 -7.16 22.97 6.63
C ASP A 84 -8.36 22.02 6.45
N VAL A 85 -8.32 20.92 7.21
CA VAL A 85 -9.28 19.83 7.12
C VAL A 85 -10.27 19.92 8.27
N ASP A 86 -11.54 20.20 7.95
CA ASP A 86 -12.62 20.20 8.94
C ASP A 86 -12.82 18.81 9.59
N SER A 87 -13.37 18.75 10.81
CA SER A 87 -13.50 17.51 11.58
C SER A 87 -14.29 16.41 10.87
N LEU A 88 -15.30 16.78 10.07
CA LEU A 88 -16.08 15.81 9.30
C LEU A 88 -15.23 15.20 8.18
N THR A 89 -14.46 16.02 7.48
CA THR A 89 -13.51 15.58 6.46
C THR A 89 -12.40 14.74 7.08
N HIS A 90 -11.86 15.14 8.24
CA HIS A 90 -10.91 14.33 8.98
C HIS A 90 -11.47 12.94 9.29
N GLY A 91 -12.70 12.84 9.83
CA GLY A 91 -13.34 11.54 10.09
C GLY A 91 -13.47 10.66 8.85
N LYS A 92 -13.73 11.23 7.66
CA LYS A 92 -13.73 10.49 6.39
C LYS A 92 -12.33 10.01 6.01
N LEU A 93 -11.31 10.85 6.17
CA LEU A 93 -9.92 10.50 5.91
C LEU A 93 -9.43 9.39 6.85
N SER A 94 -9.84 9.41 8.12
CA SER A 94 -9.49 8.36 9.09
C SER A 94 -10.12 7.01 8.71
N ASN A 95 -11.39 6.99 8.29
CA ASN A 95 -12.02 5.77 7.76
C ASN A 95 -11.31 5.27 6.48
N GLN A 96 -10.94 6.19 5.60
CA GLN A 96 -10.20 5.89 4.37
C GLN A 96 -8.82 5.29 4.68
N ALA A 97 -8.09 5.83 5.66
CA ALA A 97 -6.80 5.31 6.11
C ALA A 97 -6.92 3.88 6.66
N VAL A 98 -7.95 3.59 7.46
CA VAL A 98 -8.22 2.22 7.95
C VAL A 98 -8.49 1.25 6.80
N TYR A 99 -9.25 1.68 5.80
CA TYR A 99 -9.49 0.88 4.59
C TYR A 99 -8.19 0.61 3.82
N ILE A 100 -7.37 1.64 3.59
CA ILE A 100 -6.06 1.53 2.94
C ILE A 100 -5.15 0.55 3.70
N ILE A 101 -5.04 0.69 5.02
CA ILE A 101 -4.28 -0.24 5.87
C ILE A 101 -4.78 -1.68 5.68
N THR A 102 -6.08 -1.88 5.66
CA THR A 102 -6.69 -3.21 5.49
C THR A 102 -6.32 -3.80 4.13
N ARG A 103 -6.44 -3.02 3.05
CA ARG A 103 -6.08 -3.45 1.69
C ARG A 103 -4.60 -3.78 1.56
N ALA A 104 -3.72 -2.93 2.09
CA ALA A 104 -2.29 -3.17 2.09
C ALA A 104 -1.94 -4.46 2.85
N ASN A 105 -2.59 -4.73 4.00
CA ASN A 105 -2.40 -5.98 4.76
C ASN A 105 -2.86 -7.23 4.00
N ILE A 106 -3.98 -7.16 3.27
CA ILE A 106 -4.46 -8.28 2.43
C ILE A 106 -3.42 -8.63 1.36
N ILE A 107 -2.91 -7.60 0.65
CA ILE A 107 -1.87 -7.80 -0.37
C ILE A 107 -0.60 -8.36 0.26
N TYR A 108 -0.14 -7.76 1.36
CA TYR A 108 1.05 -8.21 2.10
C TYR A 108 0.96 -9.68 2.50
N THR A 109 -0.18 -10.09 3.06
CA THR A 109 -0.42 -11.48 3.48
C THR A 109 -0.40 -12.43 2.28
N GLY A 110 -0.97 -12.02 1.15
CA GLY A 110 -0.90 -12.78 -0.11
C GLY A 110 0.54 -12.98 -0.60
N LEU A 111 1.39 -11.95 -0.50
CA LEU A 111 2.82 -12.05 -0.80
C LEU A 111 3.55 -12.96 0.18
N GLU A 112 3.23 -12.89 1.47
CA GLU A 112 3.82 -13.76 2.48
C GLU A 112 3.54 -15.24 2.21
N PHE A 113 2.31 -15.60 1.83
CA PHE A 113 1.97 -16.96 1.44
C PHE A 113 2.71 -17.43 0.17
N ARG A 114 2.93 -16.54 -0.80
CA ARG A 114 3.76 -16.83 -1.98
C ARG A 114 5.22 -17.08 -1.56
N MET A 115 5.77 -16.21 -0.72
CA MET A 115 7.13 -16.30 -0.18
C MET A 115 7.38 -17.59 0.62
N LYS A 116 6.42 -18.01 1.46
CA LYS A 116 6.51 -19.27 2.24
C LYS A 116 6.51 -20.50 1.33
N ARG A 117 5.75 -20.49 0.24
CA ARG A 117 5.72 -21.59 -0.73
C ARG A 117 7.04 -21.76 -1.48
N MET A 118 7.72 -20.66 -1.79
CA MET A 118 9.05 -20.69 -2.43
C MET A 118 10.15 -21.34 -1.59
N ARG A 119 9.97 -21.52 -0.27
CA ARG A 119 10.96 -22.18 0.60
C ARG A 119 10.84 -23.71 0.60
N LYS A 120 9.76 -24.27 0.07
CA LYS A 120 9.46 -25.71 0.10
C LYS A 120 9.71 -26.40 -1.25
N GLY A 121 10.01 -25.64 -2.30
CA GLY A 121 10.38 -26.14 -3.63
C GLY A 121 11.88 -26.10 -3.85
#